data_AF-A0A662S2X0-F1
#
_entry.id   AF-A0A662S2X0-F1
#
_cell.length_a   1.000
_cell.length_b   1.000
_cell.length_c   1.000
_cell.angle_alpha   90.00
_cell.angle_beta   90.00
_cell.angle_gamma   90.00
#
_symmetry.space_group_name_H-M   'P 1'
#
loop_
_entity.id
_entity.type
_entity.pdbx_description
1 polymer ?
#
loop_
_entity_poly.entity_id
_entity_poly.type
_entity_poly.pdbx_seq_one_letter_code
_entity_poly.pdbx_strand_id
1 'polypeptide(L)' 'MAGEKVTVEISKELYERAKKWVESTSDFSSVEELIEFLLGEVLSEESGEQVYSPEEEEEIKERLRSLGYL' A
#
# COMPACT_ATOMS: atom_id res chain seq x y z
N MET A 1 6.05 -4.56 -11.89
CA MET A 1 7.39 -5.18 -11.98
C MET A 1 7.61 -5.93 -10.68
N ALA A 2 8.00 -7.20 -10.68
CA ALA A 2 8.30 -7.91 -9.43
C ALA A 2 9.56 -7.27 -8.83
N GLY A 3 9.37 -6.32 -7.91
CA GLY A 3 10.44 -5.58 -7.26
C GLY A 3 11.36 -6.50 -6.48
N GLU A 4 12.61 -6.07 -6.31
CA GLU A 4 13.54 -6.72 -5.38
C GLU A 4 12.93 -6.79 -3.98
N LYS A 5 12.90 -8.00 -3.40
CA LYS A 5 12.41 -8.22 -2.03
C LYS A 5 13.59 -8.37 -1.08
N VAL A 6 13.46 -7.79 0.10
CA VAL A 6 14.42 -7.94 1.20
C VAL A 6 13.80 -8.75 2.34
N THR A 7 14.62 -9.54 3.05
CA THR A 7 14.16 -10.28 4.23
C THR A 7 14.23 -9.38 5.46
N VAL A 8 13.14 -9.30 6.22
CA VAL A 8 13.07 -8.53 7.46
C VAL A 8 12.79 -9.49 8.62
N GLU A 9 13.57 -9.37 9.68
CA GLU A 9 13.34 -10.14 10.92
C GLU A 9 12.40 -9.36 11.84
N ILE A 10 11.28 -9.98 12.19
CA ILE A 10 10.30 -9.42 13.14
C ILE A 10 10.11 -10.37 14.31
N SER A 11 9.63 -9.83 15.43
CA SER A 11 9.31 -10.64 16.62
C SER A 11 8.29 -11.72 16.28
N LYS A 12 8.53 -12.95 16.72
CA LYS A 12 7.63 -14.10 16.47
C LYS A 12 6.19 -13.83 16.90
N GLU A 13 6.01 -13.08 17.99
CA GLU A 13 4.68 -12.70 18.47
C GLU A 13 3.92 -11.80 17.49
N LEU A 14 4.60 -10.84 16.84
CA LEU A 14 3.99 -9.98 15.82
C LEU A 14 3.62 -10.78 14.58
N TYR A 15 4.50 -11.69 14.15
CA TYR A 15 4.23 -12.57 13.02
C TYR A 15 2.98 -13.44 13.26
N GLU A 16 2.85 -14.05 14.43
CA GLU A 16 1.69 -14.87 14.79
C GLU A 16 0.39 -14.05 14.82
N ARG A 17 0.43 -12.81 15.32
CA ARG A 17 -0.74 -11.90 15.28
C ARG A 17 -1.12 -11.54 13.85
N ALA A 18 -0.13 -11.17 13.03
CA ALA A 18 -0.34 -10.85 11.62
C ALA A 18 -0.90 -12.04 10.85
N LYS A 19 -0.36 -13.25 11.08
CA LYS A 19 -0.84 -14.49 10.47
C LYS A 19 -2.30 -14.76 10.82
N LYS A 20 -2.68 -14.69 12.10
CA LYS A 20 -4.08 -14.86 12.51
C LYS A 20 -5.01 -13.85 11.86
N TRP A 21 -4.53 -12.61 11.69
CA TRP A 21 -5.29 -11.55 11.04
C TRP A 21 -5.49 -11.83 9.55
N VAL A 22 -4.44 -12.24 8.83
CA VAL A 22 -4.53 -12.70 7.42
C VAL A 22 -5.44 -13.92 7.28
N GLU A 23 -5.39 -14.87 8.22
CA GLU A 23 -6.32 -16.02 8.21
C GLU A 23 -7.78 -15.62 8.50
N SER A 24 -7.99 -14.51 9.21
CA SER A 24 -9.32 -13.96 9.52
C SER A 24 -9.86 -13.06 8.40
N THR A 25 -8.97 -12.49 7.61
CA THR A 25 -9.24 -11.46 6.60
C THR A 25 -8.84 -12.00 5.23
N SER A 26 -9.81 -12.30 4.38
CA SER A 26 -9.55 -12.86 3.03
C SER A 26 -8.94 -11.85 2.04
N ASP A 27 -8.67 -10.62 2.48
CA ASP A 27 -8.14 -9.54 1.63
C ASP A 27 -6.64 -9.68 1.34
N PHE A 28 -5.91 -10.52 2.08
CA PHE A 28 -4.47 -10.73 1.89
C PHE A 28 -4.13 -12.20 1.68
N SER A 29 -3.22 -12.47 0.74
CA SER A 29 -2.78 -13.83 0.42
C SER A 29 -1.64 -14.31 1.31
N SER A 30 -0.92 -13.38 1.96
CA SER A 30 0.24 -13.69 2.79
C SER A 30 0.55 -12.57 3.79
N VAL A 31 1.27 -12.93 4.86
CA VAL A 31 1.75 -11.97 5.88
C VAL A 31 2.69 -10.93 5.25
N GLU A 32 3.47 -11.31 4.23
CA GLU A 32 4.32 -10.37 3.47
C GLU A 32 3.49 -9.26 2.82
N GLU A 33 2.36 -9.60 2.19
CA GLU A 33 1.49 -8.63 1.49
C GLU A 33 0.85 -7.64 2.47
N LEU A 34 0.42 -8.15 3.63
CA LEU A 34 -0.07 -7.31 4.72
C LEU A 34 1.00 -6.33 5.22
N ILE A 35 2.23 -6.82 5.46
CA ILE A 35 3.32 -5.99 5.95
C ILE A 35 3.71 -4.95 4.92
N GLU A 36 3.80 -5.33 3.64
CA GLU A 36 4.11 -4.41 2.54
C GLU A 36 3.06 -3.30 2.42
N PHE A 37 1.77 -3.66 2.47
CA PHE A 37 0.68 -2.69 2.46
C PHE A 37 0.72 -1.74 3.66
N LEU A 38 0.84 -2.26 4.88
CA LEU A 38 0.89 -1.43 6.10
C LEU A 38 2.12 -0.52 6.13
N LEU A 39 3.29 -1.02 5.72
CA LEU A 39 4.48 -0.19 5.61
C LEU A 39 4.32 0.86 4.51
N GLY A 40 3.70 0.52 3.38
CA GLY A 40 3.37 1.47 2.32
C GLY A 40 2.45 2.59 2.79
N GLU A 41 1.35 2.26 3.46
CA GLU A 41 0.40 3.24 3.99
C GLU A 41 1.05 4.13 5.06
N VAL A 42 1.75 3.54 6.03
CA VAL A 42 2.40 4.30 7.11
C VAL A 42 3.50 5.20 6.56
N LEU A 43 4.33 4.70 5.63
CA LEU A 43 5.38 5.50 5.03
C LEU A 43 4.81 6.59 4.12
N SER A 44 3.71 6.34 3.42
CA SER A 44 3.03 7.35 2.58
C SER A 44 2.35 8.43 3.43
N GLU A 45 1.77 8.07 4.58
CA GLU A 45 1.23 9.05 5.53
C GLU A 45 2.35 9.89 6.18
N GLU A 46 3.51 9.30 6.49
CA GLU A 46 4.60 9.99 7.18
C GLU A 46 5.50 10.81 6.24
N SER A 47 5.60 10.44 4.96
CA SER A 47 6.36 11.19 3.95
C SER A 47 5.57 12.33 3.31
N GLY A 48 4.25 12.42 3.52
CA GLY A 48 3.42 13.36 2.78
C GLY A 48 3.54 13.15 1.26
N GLU A 49 3.99 11.97 0.83
CA GLU A 49 3.95 11.57 -0.57
C GLU A 49 2.49 11.36 -0.92
N GLN A 50 1.94 12.45 -1.44
CA GLN A 50 0.84 12.45 -2.37
C GLN A 50 0.88 11.14 -3.17
N VAL A 51 -0.17 10.34 -2.99
CA VAL A 51 -0.45 9.12 -3.76
C VAL A 51 -0.50 9.38 -5.27
N TYR A 52 -0.37 10.65 -5.68
CA TYR A 52 -0.17 11.07 -7.06
C TYR A 52 1.06 11.98 -7.18
N SER A 53 1.94 11.57 -8.07
CA SER A 53 2.58 12.44 -9.05
C SER A 53 1.98 13.85 -9.17
N PRO A 54 2.65 15.02 -9.03
CA PRO A 54 2.06 16.25 -9.60
C PRO A 54 1.67 16.09 -11.08
N GLU A 55 2.36 15.21 -11.81
CA GLU A 55 2.03 14.77 -13.17
C GLU A 55 0.75 13.90 -13.22
N GLU A 56 0.54 13.02 -12.24
CA GLU A 56 -0.64 12.14 -12.17
C GLU A 56 -1.90 12.91 -11.75
N GLU A 57 -1.79 13.91 -10.87
CA GLU A 57 -2.91 14.80 -10.55
C GLU A 57 -3.37 15.62 -11.76
N GLU A 58 -2.45 16.04 -12.62
CA GLU A 58 -2.76 16.81 -13.83
C GLU A 58 -3.49 15.94 -14.85
N GLU A 59 -3.07 14.69 -15.03
CA GLU A 59 -3.76 13.72 -15.89
C GLU A 59 -5.18 13.42 -15.39
N ILE A 60 -5.37 13.28 -14.07
CA ILE A 60 -6.70 13.08 -13.47
C ILE A 60 -7.58 14.32 -13.69
N LYS A 61 -7.05 15.54 -13.54
CA LYS A 61 -7.78 16.79 -13.83
C LYS A 61 -8.16 16.92 -15.30
N GLU A 62 -7.29 16.50 -16.22
CA GLU A 62 -7.62 16.46 -17.65
C GLU A 62 -8.73 15.43 -17.94
N ARG A 63 -8.63 14.23 -17.37
CA ARG A 63 -9.68 13.20 -17.50
C ARG A 63 -11.01 13.68 -16.91
N LEU A 64 -11.02 14.31 -15.74
CA LEU A 64 -12.24 14.83 -15.11
C LEU A 64 -12.87 15.98 -15.92
N ARG A 65 -12.06 16.87 -16.51
CA ARG A 65 -12.55 17.90 -17.44
C ARG A 65 -13.13 17.31 -18.73
N SER A 66 -12.47 16.31 -19.30
CA SER A 66 -12.96 15.59 -20.49
C SER A 66 -14.29 14.88 -20.24
N LEU A 67 -14.49 14.41 -19.01
CA LEU A 67 -15.72 13.75 -18.58
C LEU A 67 -16.79 14.74 -18.05
N GLY A 68 -16.52 16.04 -18.00
CA GLY A 68 -17.49 17.08 -17.63
C GLY A 68 -17.83 17.15 -16.14
N TYR A 69 -16.97 16.64 -15.27
CA TYR A 69 -17.14 16.71 -13.81
C TYR A 69 -16.58 18.01 -13.18
N LEU A 70 -16.00 18.90 -14.00
CA LEU A 70 -15.55 20.26 -13.71
C LEU A 70 -16.06 21.22 -14.79
#